data_AF-A0A967ZVI2-F1
#
_entry.id   AF-A0A967ZVI2-F1
#
_cell.length_a   1.000
_cell.length_b   1.000
_cell.length_c   1.000
_cell.angle_alpha   90.00
_cell.angle_beta   90.00
_cell.angle_gamma   90.00
#
_symmetry.space_group_name_H-M   'P 1'
#
loop_
_entity.id
_entity.type
_entity.pdbx_description
1 polymer ?
#
loop_
_entity_poly.entity_id
_entity_poly.type
_entity_poly.pdbx_seq_one_letter_code
_entity_poly.pdbx_strand_id
1 'polypeptide(L)' 'MLYVDPVGDAAQLARLLEEATEFDFAADDSLIEVRASAGAVVGDRATTTIEDLLRNADLAMYDNKRLRQASLPELR' A
#
# COMPACT_ATOMS: atom_id res chain seq x y z
N MET A 1 -13.13 -27.59 5.09
CA MET A 1 -13.57 -26.30 4.53
C MET A 1 -12.37 -25.37 4.62
N LEU A 2 -11.79 -24.96 3.48
CA LEU A 2 -10.69 -24.00 3.47
C LEU A 2 -11.27 -22.63 3.83
N TYR A 3 -10.80 -22.02 4.92
CA TYR A 3 -11.15 -20.66 5.29
C TYR A 3 -10.30 -19.72 4.43
N VAL A 4 -10.95 -18.91 3.60
CA VAL A 4 -10.30 -17.87 2.80
C VAL A 4 -10.50 -16.57 3.56
N ASP A 5 -9.41 -15.88 3.91
CA ASP A 5 -9.44 -14.54 4.48
C ASP A 5 -9.01 -13.55 3.39
N PRO A 6 -9.95 -13.12 2.52
CA PRO A 6 -9.60 -12.25 1.40
C PRO A 6 -9.05 -10.90 1.86
N VAL A 7 -9.42 -10.42 3.06
CA VAL A 7 -8.93 -9.16 3.61
C VAL A 7 -7.50 -9.31 4.08
N GLY A 8 -7.21 -10.38 4.84
CA GLY A 8 -5.87 -10.72 5.28
C GLY A 8 -4.92 -10.96 4.10
N ASP A 9 -5.36 -11.72 3.10
CA ASP A 9 -4.56 -12.01 1.90
C ASP A 9 -4.27 -10.73 1.09
N ALA A 10 -5.26 -9.85 0.92
CA ALA A 10 -5.06 -8.59 0.22
C ALA A 10 -4.12 -7.64 0.97
N ALA A 11 -4.23 -7.56 2.29
CA ALA A 11 -3.33 -6.78 3.14
C ALA A 11 -1.90 -7.34 3.09
N GLN A 12 -1.74 -8.66 3.14
CA GLN A 12 -0.43 -9.31 3.02
C GLN A 12 0.19 -9.05 1.66
N LEU A 13 -0.57 -9.14 0.57
CA LEU A 13 -0.08 -8.87 -0.77
C LEU A 13 0.37 -7.41 -0.93
N ALA A 14 -0.43 -6.45 -0.43
CA ALA A 14 -0.06 -5.04 -0.45
C ALA A 14 1.25 -4.78 0.31
N ARG A 15 1.42 -5.39 1.48
CA ARG A 15 2.67 -5.30 2.25
C ARG A 15 3.87 -5.87 1.49
N LEU A 16 3.71 -7.04 0.85
CA LEU A 16 4.78 -7.65 0.06
C LEU A 16 5.18 -6.77 -1.14
N LEU A 17 4.21 -6.11 -1.78
CA LEU A 17 4.49 -5.16 -2.86
C LEU A 17 5.24 -3.93 -2.35
N GLU A 18 4.86 -3.39 -1.19
CA GLU A 18 5.61 -2.31 -0.57
C GLU A 18 7.05 -2.73 -0.31
N GLU A 19 7.27 -3.82 0.44
CA GLU A 19 8.60 -4.35 0.79
C GLU A 19 9.45 -4.63 -0.46
N ALA A 20 8.87 -5.21 -1.51
CA ALA A 20 9.57 -5.51 -2.76
C ALA A 20 9.97 -4.28 -3.57
N THR A 21 9.40 -3.11 -3.28
CA THR A 21 9.68 -1.85 -3.96
C THR A 21 10.51 -0.88 -3.11
N GLU A 22 10.95 -1.31 -1.92
CA GLU A 22 11.88 -0.53 -1.10
C GLU A 22 13.31 -0.70 -1.64
N PHE A 23 13.92 0.39 -2.07
CA PHE A 23 15.32 0.41 -2.53
C PHE A 23 15.94 1.80 -2.42
N ASP A 24 17.26 1.86 -2.35
CA ASP A 24 18.00 3.12 -2.44
C ASP A 24 18.30 3.44 -3.91
N PHE A 25 17.90 4.65 -4.33
CA PHE A 25 18.21 5.19 -5.64
C PHE A 25 19.36 6.19 -5.54
N ALA A 26 20.48 5.89 -6.21
CA ALA A 26 21.60 6.82 -6.30
C ALA A 26 21.31 7.93 -7.32
N ALA A 27 21.28 9.17 -6.86
CA ALA A 27 21.11 10.38 -7.67
C ALA A 27 22.21 11.38 -7.33
N ASP A 28 23.13 11.62 -8.27
CA ASP A 28 24.34 12.42 -8.09
C ASP A 28 25.17 11.95 -6.88
N ASP A 29 25.37 12.83 -5.89
CA ASP A 29 26.09 12.55 -4.64
C ASP A 29 25.14 12.14 -3.49
N SER A 30 23.87 11.83 -3.79
CA SER A 30 22.84 11.51 -2.79
C SER A 30 22.24 10.11 -3.00
N LEU A 31 21.92 9.45 -1.88
CA LEU A 31 21.09 8.25 -1.85
C LEU A 31 19.67 8.66 -1.46
N ILE A 32 18.73 8.45 -2.37
CA ILE A 32 17.30 8.71 -2.16
C ILE A 32 16.65 7.38 -1.81
N GLU A 33 16.15 7.27 -0.59
CA GLU A 33 15.35 6.13 -0.20
C GLU A 33 14.00 6.16 -0.94
N VAL A 34 13.74 5.14 -1.76
CA VAL A 34 12.49 4.99 -2.51
C VAL A 34 11.62 3.94 -1.83
N ARG A 35 10.37 4.30 -1.54
CA ARG A 35 9.36 3.41 -0.95
C ARG A 35 8.02 3.62 -1.64
N ALA A 36 7.26 2.54 -1.83
CA ALA A 36 5.87 2.63 -2.28
C ALA A 36 4.90 2.70 -1.09
N SER A 37 3.66 3.09 -1.38
CA SER A 37 2.52 2.92 -0.48
C SER A 37 1.41 2.27 -1.29
N ALA A 38 0.75 1.26 -0.72
CA ALA A 38 -0.29 0.50 -1.37
C ALA A 38 -1.60 0.58 -0.56
N GLY A 39 -2.72 0.68 -1.28
CA GLY A 39 -4.07 0.54 -0.74
C GLY A 39 -4.68 -0.78 -1.21
N ALA A 40 -5.19 -1.58 -0.28
CA ALA A 40 -5.88 -2.83 -0.58
C ALA A 40 -7.33 -2.77 -0.11
N VAL A 41 -8.24 -3.17 -0.96
CA VAL A 41 -9.68 -3.26 -0.64
C VAL A 41 -10.25 -4.54 -1.23
N VAL A 42 -11.22 -5.11 -0.51
CA VAL A 42 -11.99 -6.26 -0.96
C VAL A 42 -13.43 -5.81 -1.10
N GLY A 43 -14.00 -6.00 -2.29
CA GLY A 43 -15.40 -5.72 -2.54
C GLY A 43 -16.22 -7.00 -2.68
N ASP A 44 -17.51 -6.88 -2.44
CA ASP A 44 -18.48 -7.91 -2.77
C ASP A 44 -18.88 -7.78 -4.25
N ARG A 45 -18.68 -8.86 -5.01
CA ARG A 45 -18.95 -8.92 -6.46
C ARG A 45 -20.40 -8.59 -6.82
N ALA A 46 -21.36 -8.82 -5.92
CA ALA A 46 -22.76 -8.54 -6.18
C ALA A 46 -23.12 -7.06 -6.04
N THR A 47 -22.34 -6.30 -5.27
CA THR A 47 -22.73 -4.97 -4.79
C THR A 47 -21.70 -3.88 -5.03
N THR A 48 -20.45 -4.24 -5.38
CA THR A 48 -19.35 -3.30 -5.56
C THR A 48 -19.00 -3.13 -7.04
N THR A 49 -18.95 -1.87 -7.51
CA THR A 49 -18.47 -1.55 -8.86
C THR A 49 -16.95 -1.48 -8.93
N ILE A 50 -16.39 -1.54 -10.13
CA ILE A 50 -14.93 -1.38 -10.32
C ILE A 50 -14.51 0.04 -9.91
N GLU A 51 -15.33 1.04 -10.20
CA GLU A 51 -15.10 2.44 -9.83
C GLU A 51 -15.07 2.62 -8.31
N ASP A 52 -15.92 1.91 -7.57
CA ASP A 52 -15.89 1.92 -6.11
C ASP A 52 -14.64 1.23 -5.56
N LEU A 53 -14.21 0.11 -6.16
CA LEU A 53 -12.97 -0.57 -5.79
C LEU A 53 -11.76 0.34 -6.00
N LEU A 54 -11.66 0.98 -7.16
CA LEU A 54 -10.54 1.89 -7.48
C LEU A 54 -10.53 3.11 -6.56
N ARG A 55 -11.69 3.74 -6.32
CA ARG A 55 -11.81 4.88 -5.41
C ARG A 55 -11.39 4.50 -3.99
N ASN A 56 -11.89 3.38 -3.48
CA ASN A 56 -11.59 2.95 -2.11
C ASN A 56 -10.13 2.52 -1.97
N ALA A 57 -9.54 1.89 -3.00
CA ALA A 57 -8.12 1.57 -3.03
C ALA A 57 -7.24 2.83 -3.01
N ASP A 58 -7.60 3.86 -3.77
CA ASP A 58 -6.89 5.15 -3.79
C ASP A 58 -6.96 5.84 -2.41
N LEU A 59 -8.14 5.88 -1.79
CA LEU A 59 -8.30 6.42 -0.43
C LEU A 59 -7.44 5.65 0.59
N ALA A 60 -7.50 4.33 0.57
CA ALA A 60 -6.69 3.48 1.46
C ALA A 60 -5.18 3.69 1.25
N MET A 61 -4.74 3.85 0.00
CA MET A 61 -3.35 4.16 -0.33
C MET A 61 -2.94 5.51 0.26
N TYR A 62 -3.77 6.55 0.11
CA TYR A 62 -3.49 7.88 0.67
C TYR A 62 -3.40 7.87 2.20
N ASP A 63 -4.30 7.16 2.86
CA ASP A 63 -4.28 7.01 4.32
C ASP A 63 -3.01 6.29 4.78
N ASN A 64 -2.63 5.20 4.11
CA ASN A 64 -1.38 4.49 4.38
C ASN A 64 -0.15 5.40 4.16
N LYS A 65 -0.11 6.13 3.05
CA LYS A 65 0.97 7.07 2.75
C LYS A 65 1.14 8.12 3.85
N ARG A 66 0.04 8.67 4.37
CA ARG A 66 0.07 9.63 5.48
C ARG A 66 0.59 9.01 6.78
N LEU A 67 0.13 7.80 7.11
CA LEU A 67 0.59 7.08 8.30
C LEU A 67 2.08 6.76 8.23
N ARG A 68 2.59 6.32 7.07
CA ARG A 68 4.02 6.06 6.88
C ARG A 68 4.85 7.34 6.97
N GLN A 69 4.39 8.45 6.38
CA GLN A 69 5.07 9.75 6.52
C GLN A 69 5.14 10.21 7.98
N ALA A 70 4.08 10.03 8.76
CA ALA A 70 4.08 10.35 10.19
C ALA A 70 4.99 9.43 11.02
N SER A 71 5.31 8.25 10.49
CA SER A 71 6.18 7.25 11.14
C SER A 71 7.67 7.43 10.79
N LEU A 72 7.99 8.32 9.85
CA LEU A 72 9.38 8.64 9.53
C LEU A 72 9.99 9.42 10.71
N PRO A 73 11.17 9.02 11.21
CA PRO A 73 11.91 9.85 12.16
C PRO A 73 12.13 11.24 11.53
N GLU A 74 11.99 12.31 12.31
CA GLU A 74 12.39 13.64 11.85
C GLU A 74 13.83 13.56 11.35
N LEU A 75 14.03 13.76 10.04
CA LEU A 75 15.35 13.94 9.45
C LEU A 75 15.96 15.19 10.13
N ARG A 76 16.84 14.95 11.11
CA ARG A 76 17.68 15.97 11.76
C ARG A 76 19.01 16.08 11.06
#